data_AF-A0A8K0GP63-F1
#
_entry.id   AF-A0A8K0GP63-F1
#
_cell.length_a   1.000
_cell.length_b   1.000
_cell.length_c   1.000
_cell.angle_alpha   90.00
_cell.angle_beta   90.00
_cell.angle_gamma   90.00
#
_symmetry.space_group_name_H-M   'P 1'
#
loop_
_entity.id
_entity.type
_entity.pdbx_description
1 polymer ?
#
loop_
_entity_poly.entity_id
_entity_poly.type
_entity_poly.pdbx_seq_one_letter_code
_entity_poly.pdbx_strand_id
1 'polypeptide(L)'
;MRRNDVGFQEFSLQVLFECVSKDRPALLQVYLSLYTTIGSMADQFTSDIVVLGDSLFISNLKLAVAYNEALLNGRLTTSRGGIVQSNFIGSLRKRVEDLLNSSEGFKDCLCNYLKSGRWPNGESEGEKGPILLSLCLQWFGVPSPSVSKAAFDKIKPKLTSSSCIPLLHLLFPRTDITAVGEIFKSLFSNDSR
;
A
#
# COMPACT_ATOMS: atom_id res chain seq x y z
N MET A 1 -0.18 30.90 7.42
CA MET A 1 0.52 30.38 6.23
C MET A 1 0.76 28.90 6.48
N ARG A 2 0.04 28.00 5.80
CA ARG A 2 -0.01 26.57 6.17
C ARG A 2 1.29 25.88 5.78
N ARG A 3 1.80 25.01 6.66
CA ARG A 3 3.00 24.17 6.47
C ARG A 3 3.00 23.34 5.17
N ASN A 4 1.84 23.13 4.55
CA ASN A 4 1.65 22.42 3.29
C ASN A 4 2.14 23.20 2.04
N ASP A 5 2.10 24.53 2.03
CA ASP A 5 2.48 25.32 0.84
C ASP A 5 4.00 25.35 0.63
N VAL A 6 4.77 25.42 1.72
CA VAL A 6 6.24 25.47 1.66
C VAL A 6 6.81 24.14 1.16
N GLY A 7 6.30 23.01 1.64
CA GLY A 7 6.75 21.69 1.20
C GLY A 7 6.38 21.39 -0.25
N PHE A 8 5.22 21.85 -0.71
CA PHE A 8 4.82 21.70 -2.12
C PHE A 8 5.65 22.58 -3.05
N GLN A 9 5.94 23.82 -2.64
CA GLN A 9 6.78 24.73 -3.42
C GLN A 9 8.21 24.19 -3.58
N GLU A 10 8.81 23.70 -2.48
CA GLU A 10 10.15 23.11 -2.51
C GLU A 10 10.20 21.86 -3.40
N PHE A 11 9.22 20.97 -3.26
CA PHE A 11 9.04 19.82 -4.14
C PHE A 11 8.93 20.24 -5.62
N SER A 12 8.08 21.22 -5.91
CA SER A 12 7.86 21.70 -7.28
C SER A 12 9.14 22.24 -7.90
N LEU A 13 9.94 22.99 -7.13
CA LEU A 13 11.23 23.51 -7.58
C LEU A 13 12.23 22.37 -7.85
N GLN A 14 12.31 21.37 -6.97
CA GLN A 14 13.20 20.21 -7.15
C GLN A 14 12.84 19.40 -8.40
N VAL A 15 11.55 19.15 -8.63
CA VAL A 15 11.07 18.42 -9.82
C VAL A 15 11.30 19.23 -11.09
N LEU A 16 11.02 20.53 -11.08
CA LEU A 16 11.27 21.42 -12.21
C LEU A 16 12.76 21.43 -12.57
N PHE A 17 13.62 21.61 -11.57
CA PHE A 17 15.06 21.59 -11.77
C PHE A 17 15.53 20.28 -12.37
N GLU A 18 15.04 19.13 -11.89
CA GLU A 18 15.41 17.83 -12.45
C GLU A 18 14.93 17.66 -13.90
N CYS A 19 13.65 17.95 -14.17
CA CYS A 19 13.06 17.72 -15.49
C CYS A 19 13.72 18.57 -16.56
N VAL A 20 14.06 19.83 -16.22
CA VAL A 20 14.79 20.74 -17.11
C VAL A 20 16.25 20.30 -17.26
N SER A 21 16.96 20.01 -16.16
CA SER A 21 18.39 19.67 -16.21
C SER A 21 18.68 18.35 -16.91
N LYS A 22 17.74 17.40 -16.92
CA LYS A 22 17.91 16.08 -17.56
C LYS A 22 17.27 15.99 -18.95
N ASP A 23 16.69 17.08 -19.46
CA ASP A 23 15.92 17.13 -20.72
C ASP A 23 14.80 16.07 -20.74
N ARG A 24 14.00 16.01 -19.67
CA ARG A 24 12.88 15.08 -19.50
C ARG A 24 11.59 15.81 -19.09
N PRO A 25 11.10 16.80 -19.86
CA PRO A 25 9.93 17.59 -19.48
C PRO A 25 8.67 16.74 -19.28
N ALA A 26 8.52 15.62 -19.98
CA ALA A 26 7.39 14.71 -19.83
C ALA A 26 7.29 14.08 -18.42
N LEU A 27 8.40 13.99 -17.66
CA LEU A 27 8.37 13.45 -16.30
C LEU A 27 7.70 14.39 -15.31
N LEU A 28 7.63 15.69 -15.60
CA LEU A 28 6.97 16.66 -14.74
C LEU A 28 5.51 16.24 -14.48
N GLN A 29 4.82 15.77 -15.51
CA GLN A 29 3.45 15.26 -15.39
C GLN A 29 3.37 14.03 -14.48
N VAL A 30 4.34 13.12 -14.56
CA VAL A 30 4.39 11.92 -13.72
C VAL A 30 4.58 12.30 -12.25
N TYR A 31 5.53 13.19 -11.95
CA TYR A 31 5.78 13.69 -10.59
C TYR A 31 4.55 14.37 -9.99
N LEU A 32 3.92 15.28 -10.75
CA LEU A 32 2.74 16.00 -10.29
C LEU A 32 1.55 15.07 -10.13
N SER A 33 1.33 14.14 -11.06
CA SER A 33 0.26 13.14 -10.94
C SER A 33 0.43 12.32 -9.66
N LEU A 34 1.62 11.78 -9.39
CA LEU A 34 1.89 10.99 -8.19
C LEU A 34 1.69 11.81 -6.90
N TYR A 35 2.18 13.05 -6.89
CA TYR A 35 2.02 13.95 -5.74
C TYR A 35 0.56 14.29 -5.47
N THR A 36 -0.18 14.71 -6.50
CA THR A 36 -1.59 15.11 -6.38
C THR A 36 -2.46 13.93 -5.97
N THR A 37 -2.20 12.73 -6.48
CA THR A 37 -3.01 11.57 -6.08
C THR A 37 -2.74 11.14 -4.64
N ILE A 38 -1.51 11.23 -4.13
CA ILE A 38 -1.24 11.07 -2.69
C ILE A 38 -1.92 12.17 -1.86
N GLY A 39 -1.95 13.40 -2.36
CA GLY A 39 -2.72 14.49 -1.76
C GLY A 39 -4.20 14.15 -1.65
N SER A 40 -4.82 13.76 -2.76
CA SER A 40 -6.24 13.36 -2.82
C SER A 40 -6.54 12.13 -1.97
N MET A 41 -5.61 11.17 -1.88
CA MET A 41 -5.71 10.06 -0.95
C MET A 41 -5.74 10.59 0.48
N ALA A 42 -4.77 11.40 0.90
CA ALA A 42 -4.73 11.98 2.25
C ALA A 42 -5.98 12.80 2.60
N ASP A 43 -6.52 13.55 1.64
CA ASP A 43 -7.74 14.32 1.81
C ASP A 43 -8.94 13.41 2.12
N GLN A 44 -9.00 12.18 1.59
CA GLN A 44 -10.07 11.23 1.93
C GLN A 44 -9.96 10.61 3.31
N PHE A 45 -8.75 10.47 3.84
CA PHE A 45 -8.55 10.04 5.22
C PHE A 45 -8.98 11.14 6.21
N THR A 46 -9.05 12.40 5.78
CA THR A 46 -9.31 13.56 6.65
C THR A 46 -10.66 14.24 6.41
N SER A 47 -11.24 14.11 5.21
CA SER A 47 -12.51 14.70 4.80
C SER A 47 -13.60 13.64 4.67
N ASP A 48 -14.85 14.01 4.97
CA ASP A 48 -16.02 13.13 4.78
C ASP A 48 -16.43 12.94 3.32
N ILE A 49 -15.75 13.61 2.40
CA ILE A 49 -16.01 13.49 0.97
C ILE A 49 -15.14 12.38 0.39
N VAL A 50 -15.79 11.37 -0.18
CA VAL A 50 -15.13 10.32 -0.97
C VAL A 50 -14.78 10.87 -2.35
N VAL A 51 -13.48 10.97 -2.66
CA VAL A 51 -12.98 11.56 -3.92
C VAL A 51 -12.17 10.56 -4.77
N LEU A 52 -11.59 9.47 -4.22
CA LEU A 52 -10.94 8.46 -5.06
C LEU A 52 -11.99 7.49 -5.60
N GLY A 53 -12.29 7.64 -6.88
CA GLY A 53 -12.99 6.63 -7.67
C GLY A 53 -12.05 5.70 -8.45
N ASP A 54 -10.72 5.87 -8.37
CA ASP A 54 -9.78 5.12 -9.22
C ASP A 54 -8.78 4.27 -8.42
N SER A 55 -9.08 2.97 -8.31
CA SER A 55 -8.20 1.96 -7.71
C SER A 55 -6.91 1.74 -8.51
N LEU A 56 -6.83 2.20 -9.76
CA LEU A 56 -5.63 2.06 -10.59
C LEU A 56 -4.45 2.86 -10.03
N PHE A 57 -4.71 3.91 -9.27
CA PHE A 57 -3.63 4.69 -8.66
C PHE A 57 -2.72 3.85 -7.76
N ILE A 58 -3.30 3.04 -6.87
CA ILE A 58 -2.52 2.19 -5.97
C ILE A 58 -1.68 1.20 -6.76
N SER A 59 -2.22 0.62 -7.83
CA SER A 59 -1.46 -0.25 -8.74
C SER A 59 -0.28 0.48 -9.39
N ASN A 60 -0.51 1.69 -9.91
CA ASN A 60 0.52 2.50 -10.56
C ASN A 60 1.62 2.91 -9.58
N LEU A 61 1.26 3.28 -8.35
CA LEU A 61 2.22 3.60 -7.31
C LEU A 61 3.03 2.37 -6.88
N LYS A 62 2.38 1.22 -6.68
CA LYS A 62 3.08 -0.05 -6.39
C LYS A 62 4.07 -0.41 -7.49
N LEU A 63 3.69 -0.21 -8.75
CA LEU A 63 4.59 -0.42 -9.89
C LEU A 63 5.79 0.52 -9.84
N ALA A 64 5.59 1.80 -9.54
CA ALA A 64 6.67 2.78 -9.39
C ALA A 64 7.62 2.41 -8.22
N VAL A 65 7.07 1.94 -7.10
CA VAL A 65 7.86 1.44 -5.96
C VAL A 65 8.66 0.19 -6.35
N ALA A 66 8.02 -0.80 -6.97
CA ALA A 66 8.68 -2.03 -7.40
C ALA A 66 9.79 -1.78 -8.43
N TYR A 67 9.56 -0.85 -9.37
CA TYR A 67 10.58 -0.39 -10.30
C TYR A 67 11.77 0.23 -9.55
N ASN A 68 11.50 1.08 -8.56
CA ASN A 68 12.54 1.73 -7.79
C ASN A 68 13.35 0.74 -6.93
N GLU A 69 12.69 -0.20 -6.27
CA GLU A 69 13.35 -1.27 -5.52
C GLU A 69 14.22 -2.15 -6.41
N ALA A 70 13.73 -2.51 -7.60
CA ALA A 70 14.51 -3.31 -8.55
C ALA A 70 15.74 -2.56 -9.06
N LEU A 71 15.65 -1.24 -9.23
CA LEU A 71 16.78 -0.38 -9.56
C LEU A 71 17.80 -0.30 -8.42
N LEU A 72 17.35 -0.05 -7.19
CA LEU A 72 18.22 0.06 -6.00
C LEU A 72 18.93 -1.26 -5.67
N ASN A 73 18.25 -2.39 -5.87
CA ASN A 73 18.81 -3.72 -5.65
C ASN A 73 19.68 -4.23 -6.81
N GLY A 74 19.93 -3.40 -7.84
CA GLY A 74 20.75 -3.76 -9.00
C GLY A 74 20.13 -4.80 -9.93
N ARG A 75 18.86 -5.18 -9.74
CA ARG A 75 18.13 -6.11 -10.62
C ARG A 75 17.77 -5.46 -11.95
N LEU A 76 17.58 -4.13 -11.95
CA LEU A 76 17.47 -3.32 -13.15
C LEU A 76 18.73 -2.47 -13.29
N THR A 77 19.45 -2.66 -14.38
CA THR A 77 20.58 -1.81 -14.76
C THR A 77 20.11 -0.82 -15.82
N THR A 78 20.31 0.47 -15.58
CA THR A 78 19.96 1.51 -16.57
C THR A 78 21.19 2.39 -16.81
N SER A 79 21.54 2.59 -18.08
CA SER A 79 22.69 3.43 -18.48
C SER A 79 22.45 4.92 -18.20
N ARG A 80 21.20 5.33 -17.97
CA ARG A 80 20.76 6.72 -17.75
C ARG A 80 20.24 7.01 -16.34
N GLY A 81 20.52 6.12 -15.38
CA GLY A 81 19.98 6.18 -14.02
C GLY A 81 18.47 5.92 -13.97
N GLY A 82 17.85 6.13 -12.79
CA GLY A 82 16.41 5.95 -12.61
C GLY A 82 15.56 6.90 -13.44
N ILE A 83 14.33 6.48 -13.76
CA ILE A 83 13.34 7.35 -14.42
C ILE A 83 12.90 8.46 -13.46
N VAL A 84 12.50 8.09 -12.24
CA VAL A 84 12.05 8.98 -11.16
C VAL A 84 13.04 8.90 -9.99
N GLN A 85 13.21 10.00 -9.25
CA GLN A 85 14.06 10.04 -8.06
C GLN A 85 13.61 9.03 -7.00
N SER A 86 14.56 8.21 -6.53
CA SER A 86 14.30 7.20 -5.50
C SER A 86 13.80 7.80 -4.20
N ASN A 87 14.35 8.93 -3.76
CA ASN A 87 13.92 9.60 -2.53
C ASN A 87 12.46 10.08 -2.62
N PHE A 88 12.04 10.54 -3.79
CA PHE A 88 10.66 10.93 -4.02
C PHE A 88 9.72 9.71 -3.91
N ILE A 89 10.02 8.63 -4.64
CA ILE A 89 9.22 7.39 -4.59
C ILE A 89 9.18 6.82 -3.16
N GLY A 90 10.32 6.80 -2.47
CA GLY A 90 10.39 6.36 -1.07
C GLY A 90 9.54 7.23 -0.13
N SER A 91 9.49 8.54 -0.35
CA SER A 91 8.66 9.46 0.43
C SER A 91 7.16 9.23 0.17
N LEU A 92 6.77 8.96 -1.08
CA LEU A 92 5.37 8.63 -1.41
C LEU A 92 4.96 7.31 -0.76
N ARG A 93 5.80 6.28 -0.84
CA ARG A 93 5.57 4.99 -0.19
C ARG A 93 5.31 5.17 1.30
N LYS A 94 6.21 5.87 2.00
CA LYS A 94 6.09 6.13 3.43
C LYS A 94 4.78 6.86 3.75
N ARG A 95 4.41 7.87 2.95
CA ARG A 95 3.17 8.61 3.16
C ARG A 95 1.92 7.73 3.01
N VAL A 96 1.91 6.78 2.07
CA VAL A 96 0.81 5.80 1.95
C VAL A 96 0.77 4.87 3.17
N GLU A 97 1.91 4.33 3.57
CA GLU A 97 2.01 3.47 4.75
C GLU A 97 1.54 4.20 6.01
N ASP A 98 1.94 5.46 6.20
CA ASP A 98 1.51 6.29 7.32
C ASP A 98 -0.01 6.53 7.29
N LEU A 99 -0.59 6.83 6.13
CA LEU A 99 -2.05 7.00 5.97
C LEU A 99 -2.80 5.70 6.33
N LEU A 100 -2.37 4.56 5.79
CA LEU A 100 -3.00 3.27 6.05
C LEU A 100 -2.84 2.84 7.52
N ASN A 101 -1.70 3.13 8.14
CA ASN A 101 -1.44 2.79 9.54
C ASN A 101 -2.10 3.74 10.54
N SER A 102 -2.43 4.98 10.15
CA SER A 102 -3.04 5.99 11.02
C SER A 102 -4.51 5.74 11.35
N SER A 103 -5.18 4.87 10.60
CA SER A 103 -6.58 4.52 10.82
C SER A 103 -6.68 3.32 11.78
N GLU A 104 -7.08 3.55 13.04
CA GLU A 104 -7.32 2.46 14.00
C GLU A 104 -8.42 1.51 13.51
N GLY A 105 -9.51 2.05 12.95
CA GLY A 105 -10.60 1.27 12.40
C GLY A 105 -10.20 0.37 11.22
N PHE A 106 -9.09 0.67 10.54
CA PHE A 106 -8.62 -0.13 9.42
C PHE A 106 -8.10 -1.51 9.85
N LYS A 107 -7.35 -1.63 10.95
CA LYS A 107 -6.86 -2.94 11.42
C LYS A 107 -8.02 -3.86 11.79
N ASP A 108 -9.06 -3.28 12.38
CA ASP A 108 -10.27 -4.00 12.74
C ASP A 108 -11.06 -4.42 11.48
N CYS A 109 -11.23 -3.51 10.51
CA CYS A 109 -11.87 -3.82 9.22
C CYS A 109 -11.14 -4.97 8.49
N LEU A 110 -9.80 -4.95 8.46
CA LEU A 110 -9.00 -6.00 7.83
C LEU A 110 -9.16 -7.34 8.57
N CYS A 111 -9.09 -7.32 9.91
CA CYS A 111 -9.26 -8.51 10.74
C CYS A 111 -10.67 -9.11 10.56
N ASN A 112 -11.71 -8.26 10.56
CA ASN A 112 -13.09 -8.65 10.33
C ASN A 112 -13.29 -9.25 8.93
N TYR A 113 -12.71 -8.62 7.90
CA TYR A 113 -12.75 -9.12 6.53
C TYR A 113 -12.05 -10.48 6.40
N LEU A 114 -10.86 -10.64 6.97
CA LEU A 114 -10.11 -11.89 6.93
C LEU A 114 -10.84 -13.04 7.64
N LYS A 115 -11.58 -12.74 8.73
CA LYS A 115 -12.36 -13.74 9.48
C LYS A 115 -13.69 -14.08 8.82
N SER A 116 -14.47 -13.07 8.43
CA SER A 116 -15.85 -13.25 7.98
C SER A 116 -15.99 -13.42 6.46
N GLY A 117 -14.99 -12.98 5.70
CA GLY A 117 -15.09 -12.87 4.24
C GLY A 117 -16.02 -11.76 3.76
N ARG A 118 -16.54 -10.92 4.67
CA ARG A 118 -17.51 -9.88 4.34
C ARG A 118 -16.84 -8.51 4.25
N TRP A 119 -17.30 -7.73 3.28
CA TRP A 119 -16.96 -6.32 3.18
C TRP A 119 -17.63 -5.52 4.32
N PRO A 120 -17.01 -4.43 4.79
CA PRO A 120 -17.63 -3.45 5.68
C PRO A 120 -19.02 -3.06 5.19
N ASN A 121 -20.05 -3.26 6.02
CA ASN A 121 -21.35 -2.65 5.80
C ASN A 121 -21.34 -1.27 6.48
N GLY A 122 -21.75 -0.22 5.75
CA GLY A 122 -21.64 1.17 6.20
C GLY A 122 -22.39 1.53 7.50
N GLU A 123 -23.09 0.57 8.11
CA GLU A 123 -23.87 0.74 9.33
C GLU A 123 -23.01 0.87 10.60
N SER A 124 -21.81 0.28 10.64
CA SER A 124 -20.91 0.36 11.82
C SER A 124 -19.53 0.97 11.55
N GLU A 125 -19.04 0.90 10.30
CA GLU A 125 -17.66 1.28 9.93
C GLU A 125 -17.60 2.55 9.05
N GLY A 126 -18.74 3.22 8.86
CA GLY A 126 -18.89 4.42 8.04
C GLY A 126 -18.77 4.16 6.52
N GLU A 127 -19.18 5.13 5.70
CA GLU A 127 -19.19 5.00 4.23
C GLU A 127 -17.80 4.80 3.61
N LYS A 128 -16.73 5.10 4.36
CA LYS A 128 -15.33 5.00 3.91
C LYS A 128 -14.71 3.61 4.11
N GLY A 129 -15.29 2.77 4.97
CA GLY A 129 -14.75 1.46 5.33
C GLY A 129 -14.39 0.57 4.12
N PRO A 130 -15.29 0.39 3.14
CA PRO A 130 -15.02 -0.42 1.95
C PRO A 130 -13.85 0.09 1.11
N ILE A 131 -13.74 1.41 0.95
CA ILE A 131 -12.71 2.04 0.13
C ILE A 131 -11.35 1.88 0.79
N LEU A 132 -11.25 2.19 2.09
CA LEU A 132 -10.01 2.02 2.85
C LEU A 132 -9.53 0.57 2.86
N LEU A 133 -10.46 -0.37 3.06
CA LEU A 133 -10.16 -1.78 2.97
C LEU A 133 -9.64 -2.15 1.57
N SER A 134 -10.29 -1.69 0.50
CA SER A 134 -9.85 -1.99 -0.87
C SER A 134 -8.42 -1.50 -1.15
N LEU A 135 -8.10 -0.26 -0.73
CA LEU A 135 -6.78 0.33 -0.91
C LEU A 135 -5.71 -0.45 -0.14
N CYS A 136 -6.02 -0.87 1.09
CA CYS A 136 -5.14 -1.73 1.87
C CYS A 136 -4.90 -3.07 1.17
N LEU A 137 -5.97 -3.80 0.83
CA LEU A 137 -5.86 -5.15 0.28
C LEU A 137 -4.96 -5.11 -0.97
N GLN A 138 -5.13 -4.07 -1.78
CA GLN A 138 -4.30 -3.82 -2.94
C GLN A 138 -2.86 -3.42 -2.58
N TRP A 139 -2.67 -2.50 -1.62
CA TRP A 139 -1.35 -2.03 -1.17
C TRP A 139 -0.48 -3.17 -0.63
N PHE A 140 -1.00 -3.91 0.35
CA PHE A 140 -0.29 -5.02 0.99
C PHE A 140 -0.38 -6.34 0.21
N GLY A 141 -1.14 -6.39 -0.89
CA GLY A 141 -1.28 -7.59 -1.71
C GLY A 141 -1.94 -8.74 -0.97
N VAL A 142 -2.94 -8.43 -0.14
CA VAL A 142 -3.63 -9.40 0.71
C VAL A 142 -4.49 -10.34 -0.16
N PRO A 143 -4.31 -11.67 -0.06
CA PRO A 143 -5.13 -12.63 -0.78
C PRO A 143 -6.56 -12.68 -0.23
N SER A 144 -7.50 -13.18 -1.04
CA SER A 144 -8.89 -13.37 -0.58
C SER A 144 -8.96 -14.34 0.61
N PRO A 145 -9.92 -14.18 1.54
CA PRO A 145 -10.05 -15.02 2.73
C PRO A 145 -10.13 -16.53 2.44
N SER A 146 -10.78 -16.93 1.35
CA SER A 146 -10.85 -18.33 0.91
C SER A 146 -9.48 -18.90 0.55
N VAL A 147 -8.67 -18.14 -0.18
CA VAL A 147 -7.28 -18.50 -0.54
C VAL A 147 -6.39 -18.55 0.70
N SER A 148 -6.52 -17.58 1.61
CA SER A 148 -5.81 -17.58 2.91
C SER A 148 -6.11 -18.83 3.72
N LYS A 149 -7.39 -19.19 3.84
CA LYS A 149 -7.85 -20.38 4.56
C LYS A 149 -7.33 -21.67 3.91
N ALA A 150 -7.46 -21.80 2.60
CA ALA A 150 -6.97 -22.97 1.87
C ALA A 150 -5.44 -23.14 1.97
N ALA A 151 -4.69 -22.04 1.97
CA ALA A 151 -3.24 -22.06 2.18
C ALA A 151 -2.90 -22.52 3.61
N PHE A 152 -3.65 -22.03 4.60
CA PHE A 152 -3.47 -22.41 6.00
C PHE A 152 -3.76 -23.88 6.24
N ASP A 153 -4.87 -24.40 5.72
CA ASP A 153 -5.24 -25.82 5.86
C ASP A 153 -4.17 -26.76 5.27
N LYS A 154 -3.47 -26.33 4.21
CA LYS A 154 -2.34 -27.08 3.62
C LYS A 154 -1.11 -27.13 4.50
N ILE A 155 -0.84 -26.08 5.28
CA ILE A 155 0.35 -25.99 6.14
C ILE A 155 0.07 -26.44 7.58
N LYS A 156 -1.19 -26.40 8.03
CA LYS A 156 -1.66 -26.87 9.35
C LYS A 156 -1.05 -28.21 9.78
N PRO A 157 -1.04 -29.27 8.95
CA PRO A 157 -0.44 -30.56 9.36
C PRO A 157 1.08 -30.53 9.52
N LYS A 158 1.76 -29.49 9.04
CA LYS A 158 3.22 -29.30 9.11
C LYS A 158 3.64 -28.36 10.26
N LEU A 159 2.70 -27.90 11.07
CA LEU A 159 2.96 -27.08 12.25
C LEU A 159 3.55 -27.93 13.37
N THR A 160 4.87 -28.02 13.42
CA THR A 160 5.61 -28.56 14.58
C THR A 160 6.26 -27.46 15.42
N SER A 161 6.15 -26.17 15.02
CA SER A 161 6.86 -25.04 15.63
C SER A 161 6.02 -23.77 15.74
N SER A 162 6.49 -22.84 16.59
CA SER A 162 5.77 -21.65 17.12
C SER A 162 5.50 -20.50 16.14
N SER A 163 5.78 -20.64 14.84
CA SER A 163 5.47 -19.61 13.84
C SER A 163 5.40 -20.16 12.41
N CYS A 164 4.29 -19.91 11.72
CA CYS A 164 4.10 -20.29 10.31
C CYS A 164 4.29 -19.10 9.36
N ILE A 165 4.69 -17.95 9.88
CA ILE A 165 4.83 -16.71 9.11
C ILE A 165 5.77 -16.92 7.92
N PRO A 166 6.94 -17.57 8.04
CA PRO A 166 7.81 -17.82 6.89
C PRO A 166 7.14 -18.70 5.82
N LEU A 167 6.40 -19.74 6.23
CA LEU A 167 5.70 -20.63 5.31
C LEU A 167 4.54 -19.93 4.59
N LEU A 168 3.78 -19.11 5.30
CA LEU A 168 2.73 -18.28 4.70
C LEU A 168 3.31 -17.27 3.72
N HIS A 169 4.45 -16.65 4.03
CA HIS A 169 5.11 -15.74 3.11
C HIS A 169 5.60 -16.44 1.83
N LEU A 170 6.05 -17.70 1.93
CA LEU A 170 6.36 -18.52 0.75
C LEU A 170 5.13 -18.79 -0.13
N LEU A 171 3.96 -19.01 0.47
CA LEU A 171 2.71 -19.20 -0.27
C LEU A 171 2.16 -17.88 -0.85
N PHE A 172 2.53 -16.76 -0.24
CA PHE A 172 2.07 -15.43 -0.59
C PHE A 172 3.25 -14.48 -0.88
N PRO A 173 4.05 -14.75 -1.92
CA PRO A 173 5.27 -14.01 -2.20
C PRO A 173 5.04 -12.55 -2.62
N ARG A 174 3.78 -12.18 -2.91
CA ARG A 174 3.38 -10.82 -3.29
C ARG A 174 2.71 -10.07 -2.14
N THR A 175 2.53 -10.72 -1.00
CA THR A 175 1.88 -10.15 0.18
C THR A 175 2.95 -9.63 1.12
N ASP A 176 2.75 -8.40 1.59
CA ASP A 176 3.65 -7.77 2.54
C ASP A 176 3.77 -8.57 3.84
N ILE A 177 4.96 -8.59 4.43
CA ILE A 177 5.24 -9.40 5.62
C ILE A 177 4.38 -8.99 6.82
N THR A 178 4.02 -7.70 6.94
CA THR A 178 3.14 -7.21 8.00
C THR A 178 1.72 -7.79 7.85
N ALA A 179 1.20 -7.81 6.63
CA ALA A 179 -0.09 -8.40 6.31
C ALA A 179 -0.09 -9.93 6.47
N VAL A 180 1.01 -10.61 6.13
CA VAL A 180 1.17 -12.05 6.43
C VAL A 180 1.06 -12.32 7.93
N GLY A 181 1.64 -11.45 8.77
CA GLY A 181 1.50 -11.53 10.22
C GLY A 181 0.04 -11.37 10.69
N GLU A 182 -0.71 -10.43 10.13
CA GLU A 182 -2.12 -10.23 10.47
C GLU A 182 -3.02 -11.39 9.99
N ILE A 183 -2.74 -11.96 8.81
CA ILE A 183 -3.40 -13.18 8.33
C ILE A 183 -3.15 -14.33 9.29
N PHE A 184 -1.91 -14.53 9.71
CA PHE A 184 -1.53 -15.57 10.67
C PHE A 184 -2.31 -15.43 11.99
N LYS A 185 -2.32 -14.23 12.59
CA LYS A 185 -3.07 -13.95 13.84
C LYS A 185 -4.56 -14.23 13.69
N SER A 186 -5.15 -13.80 12.57
CA SER A 186 -6.59 -13.94 12.30
C SER A 186 -7.01 -15.41 12.16
N LEU A 187 -6.18 -16.22 11.50
CA LEU A 187 -6.44 -17.64 11.29
C LEU A 187 -6.21 -18.48 12.54
N PHE A 188 -5.18 -18.18 13.33
CA PHE A 188 -4.94 -18.86 14.61
C PHE A 188 -6.00 -18.55 15.66
N SER A 189 -6.51 -17.32 15.69
CA SER A 189 -7.57 -16.92 16.62
C SER A 189 -8.89 -17.67 16.37
N ASN A 190 -9.07 -18.27 15.19
CA ASN A 190 -10.23 -19.10 14.86
C ASN A 190 -10.09 -20.57 15.31
N ASP A 191 -8.86 -21.05 15.60
CA ASP A 191 -8.61 -22.44 16.02
C ASP A 191 -8.75 -22.65 17.54
N SER A 192 -8.90 -21.56 18.32
CA SER A 192 -9.08 -21.59 19.77
C SER A 192 -10.55 -21.52 20.23
N ARG A 193 -11.50 -21.90 19.37
CA ARG A 193 -12.93 -22.01 19.69
C ARG A 193 -13.47 -23.38 19.33
#